data_AF-A0A849TS02-F1
#
_entry.id   AF-A0A849TS02-F1
#
_cell.length_a   1.000
_cell.length_b   1.000
_cell.length_c   1.000
_cell.angle_alpha   90.00
_cell.angle_beta   90.00
_cell.angle_gamma   90.00
#
_symmetry.space_group_name_H-M   'P 1'
#
loop_
_entity.id
_entity.type
_entity.pdbx_description
1 polymer ?
#
loop_
_entity_poly.entity_id
_entity_poly.type
_entity_poly.pdbx_seq_one_letter_code
_entity_poly.pdbx_strand_id
1 'polypeptide(L)'
;MIEDCWREQFDFLQVNPLVWAHDADSLMRSFDIISQQSERDLHERIKRAEEHLAGKTKNELASYEHQLYPPEIGHHAMMLGALAIEVLLKGIALSEPSILKAVQSKDKKIIGRLWTHHLKDIAEMGGVPLSIWEIALCERLEFFLLWAGRYSTPKNHQKMIPFELPDGGVAIPNMYSSADFGSIRRLAIRLRANFRE
;
A
#
# COMPACT_ATOMS: atom_id res chain seq x y z
N MET A 1 3.63 36.08 12.01
CA MET A 1 2.22 35.79 12.36
C MET A 1 1.64 34.66 11.52
N ILE A 2 1.52 34.78 10.18
CA ILE A 2 1.02 33.66 9.35
C ILE A 2 2.01 32.49 9.33
N GLU A 3 3.31 32.75 9.14
CA GLU A 3 4.36 31.73 9.11
C GLU A 3 4.47 30.95 10.44
N ASP A 4 4.33 31.64 11.58
CA ASP A 4 4.38 31.01 12.90
C ASP A 4 3.24 30.01 13.10
N CYS A 5 2.03 30.36 12.66
CA CYS A 5 0.85 29.47 12.71
C CYS A 5 1.06 28.21 11.87
N TRP A 6 1.60 28.34 10.65
CA TRP A 6 1.90 27.18 9.80
C TRP A 6 2.99 26.30 10.38
N ARG A 7 4.01 26.89 11.01
CA ARG A 7 5.06 26.14 11.71
C ARG A 7 4.49 25.36 12.89
N GLU A 8 3.67 25.99 13.71
CA GLU A 8 3.01 25.34 14.86
C GLU A 8 2.10 24.19 14.40
N GLN A 9 1.31 24.39 13.34
CA GLN A 9 0.48 23.35 12.76
C GLN A 9 1.33 22.19 12.22
N PHE A 10 2.40 22.49 11.48
CA PHE A 10 3.32 21.48 10.95
C PHE A 10 3.93 20.64 12.07
N ASP A 11 4.48 21.29 13.10
CA ASP A 11 5.10 20.62 14.24
C ASP A 11 4.08 19.74 14.99
N PHE A 12 2.82 20.21 15.14
CA PHE A 12 1.74 19.42 15.73
C PHE A 12 1.38 18.18 14.91
N LEU A 13 1.17 18.33 13.59
CA LEU A 13 0.77 17.22 12.72
C LEU A 13 1.87 16.14 12.64
N GLN A 14 3.14 16.52 12.73
CA GLN A 14 4.25 15.57 12.70
C GLN A 14 4.33 14.64 13.92
N VAL A 15 3.79 15.06 15.06
CA VAL A 15 3.98 14.36 16.34
C VAL A 15 2.70 13.78 16.93
N ASN A 16 1.53 14.11 16.37
CA ASN A 16 0.26 13.63 16.89
C ASN A 16 -0.14 12.30 16.21
N PRO A 17 -0.02 11.14 16.88
CA PRO A 17 -0.30 9.84 16.27
C PRO A 17 -1.75 9.68 15.81
N LEU A 18 -2.72 10.38 16.44
CA LEU A 18 -4.13 10.32 16.06
C LEU A 18 -4.39 10.91 14.67
N VAL A 19 -3.66 11.95 14.28
CA VAL A 19 -3.76 12.56 12.94
C VAL A 19 -3.40 11.51 11.89
N TRP A 20 -2.29 10.80 12.08
CA TRP A 20 -1.84 9.74 11.19
C TRP A 20 -2.85 8.60 11.12
N ALA A 21 -3.40 8.18 12.27
CA ALA A 21 -4.41 7.13 12.29
C ALA A 21 -5.67 7.53 11.50
N HIS A 22 -6.14 8.77 11.62
CA HIS A 22 -7.28 9.27 10.84
C HIS A 22 -6.99 9.37 9.34
N ASP A 23 -5.79 9.81 8.96
CA ASP A 23 -5.36 9.84 7.55
C ASP A 23 -5.31 8.42 6.97
N ALA A 24 -4.83 7.45 7.74
CA ALA A 24 -4.84 6.04 7.35
C ALA A 24 -6.27 5.49 7.18
N ASP A 25 -7.20 5.82 8.08
CA ASP A 25 -8.60 5.42 7.96
C ASP A 25 -9.25 6.00 6.69
N SER A 26 -8.93 7.26 6.36
CA SER A 26 -9.38 7.92 5.13
C SER A 26 -8.82 7.24 3.88
N LEU A 27 -7.53 6.92 3.86
CA LEU A 27 -6.87 6.19 2.76
C LEU A 27 -7.43 4.77 2.60
N MET A 28 -7.70 4.07 3.70
CA MET A 28 -8.34 2.75 3.67
C MET A 28 -9.74 2.82 3.05
N ARG A 29 -10.52 3.86 3.36
CA ARG A 29 -11.83 4.08 2.74
C ARG A 29 -11.70 4.26 1.24
N SER A 30 -10.73 5.05 0.75
CA SER A 30 -10.47 5.20 -0.68
C SER A 30 -10.02 3.88 -1.32
N PHE A 31 -9.13 3.16 -0.66
CA PHE A 31 -8.69 1.82 -1.08
C PHE A 31 -9.89 0.87 -1.26
N ASP A 32 -10.84 0.84 -0.31
CA ASP A 32 -11.99 -0.07 -0.36
C ASP A 32 -12.89 0.22 -1.57
N ILE A 33 -13.14 1.50 -1.87
CA ILE A 33 -13.93 1.90 -3.02
C ILE A 33 -13.27 1.43 -4.32
N ILE A 34 -11.98 1.70 -4.49
CA ILE A 34 -11.25 1.39 -5.74
C ILE A 34 -11.04 -0.12 -5.90
N SER A 35 -10.69 -0.84 -4.83
CA SER A 35 -10.50 -2.29 -4.87
C SER A 35 -11.80 -3.03 -5.20
N GLN A 36 -12.93 -2.64 -4.60
CA GLN A 36 -14.24 -3.22 -4.95
C GLN A 36 -14.58 -2.99 -6.42
N GLN A 37 -14.31 -1.79 -6.95
CA GLN A 37 -14.52 -1.54 -8.38
C GLN A 37 -13.58 -2.39 -9.24
N SER A 38 -12.31 -2.51 -8.86
CA SER A 38 -11.33 -3.35 -9.57
C SER A 38 -11.75 -4.83 -9.60
N GLU A 39 -12.32 -5.35 -8.52
CA GLU A 39 -12.83 -6.72 -8.46
C GLU A 39 -14.06 -6.92 -9.37
N ARG A 40 -14.97 -5.93 -9.41
CA ARG A 40 -16.11 -5.93 -10.35
C ARG A 40 -15.65 -5.91 -11.79
N ASP A 41 -14.71 -5.03 -12.13
CA ASP A 41 -14.14 -4.93 -13.48
C ASP A 41 -13.48 -6.25 -13.90
N LEU A 42 -12.73 -6.90 -13.00
CA LEU A 42 -12.14 -8.21 -13.25
C LEU A 42 -13.19 -9.30 -13.50
N HIS A 43 -14.25 -9.34 -12.69
CA HIS A 43 -15.33 -10.30 -12.86
C HIS A 43 -16.05 -10.12 -14.21
N GLU A 44 -16.34 -8.87 -14.59
CA GLU A 44 -16.92 -8.57 -15.91
C GLU A 44 -15.98 -8.97 -17.05
N ARG A 45 -14.68 -8.75 -16.90
CA ARG A 45 -13.66 -9.17 -17.88
C ARG A 45 -13.65 -10.68 -18.08
N ILE A 46 -13.66 -11.45 -16.98
CA ILE A 46 -13.69 -12.91 -17.03
C ILE A 46 -14.97 -13.37 -17.72
N LYS A 47 -16.13 -12.85 -17.33
CA LYS A 47 -17.42 -13.21 -17.93
C LYS A 47 -17.46 -12.93 -19.45
N ARG A 48 -17.02 -11.74 -19.88
CA ARG A 48 -16.96 -11.40 -21.32
C ARG A 48 -15.98 -12.29 -22.07
N ALA A 49 -14.84 -12.64 -21.44
CA ALA A 49 -13.88 -13.56 -22.05
C ALA A 49 -14.49 -14.97 -22.23
N GLU A 50 -15.21 -15.48 -21.22
CA GLU A 50 -15.92 -16.76 -21.30
C GLU A 50 -17.01 -16.76 -22.39
N GLU A 51 -17.83 -15.71 -22.46
CA GLU A 51 -18.84 -15.53 -23.51
C GLU A 51 -18.22 -15.43 -24.91
N HIS A 52 -17.07 -14.77 -25.03
CA HIS A 52 -16.35 -14.66 -26.29
C HIS A 52 -15.68 -15.98 -26.72
N LEU A 53 -15.18 -16.76 -25.76
CA LEU A 53 -14.57 -18.07 -25.98
C LEU A 53 -15.61 -19.14 -26.33
N ALA A 54 -16.85 -18.97 -25.87
CA ALA A 54 -17.98 -19.83 -26.20
C ALA A 54 -18.38 -19.69 -27.67
N GLY A 55 -17.73 -20.47 -28.55
CA GLY A 55 -18.14 -20.64 -29.95
C GLY A 55 -17.15 -20.12 -31.01
N LYS A 56 -15.93 -19.71 -30.63
CA LYS A 56 -14.90 -19.23 -31.57
C LYS A 56 -13.72 -20.19 -31.72
N THR A 57 -13.13 -20.19 -32.92
CA THR A 57 -11.91 -20.97 -33.22
C THR A 57 -10.65 -20.21 -32.77
N LYS A 58 -9.53 -20.92 -32.53
CA LYS A 58 -8.26 -20.34 -32.03
C LYS A 58 -7.74 -19.12 -32.84
N ASN A 59 -8.07 -19.04 -34.13
CA ASN A 59 -7.63 -17.94 -35.01
C ASN A 59 -8.46 -16.65 -34.85
N GLU A 60 -9.64 -16.70 -34.24
CA GLU A 60 -10.54 -15.55 -34.06
C GLU A 60 -10.31 -14.82 -32.71
N LEU A 61 -9.41 -15.33 -31.87
CA LEU A 61 -9.09 -14.80 -30.54
C LEU A 61 -8.07 -13.65 -30.58
N ALA A 62 -7.19 -13.62 -31.58
CA ALA A 62 -6.10 -12.64 -31.66
C ALA A 62 -6.56 -11.19 -31.96
N SER A 63 -7.81 -10.99 -32.42
CA SER A 63 -8.35 -9.67 -32.75
C SER A 63 -9.15 -9.02 -31.61
N TYR A 64 -9.37 -9.71 -30.49
CA TYR A 64 -10.21 -9.22 -29.39
C TYR A 64 -9.44 -8.47 -28.29
N GLU A 65 -8.11 -8.57 -28.26
CA GLU A 65 -7.29 -8.11 -27.13
C GLU A 65 -7.24 -6.58 -26.93
N HIS A 66 -7.62 -5.77 -27.94
CA HIS A 66 -7.37 -4.33 -27.89
C HIS A 66 -8.60 -3.40 -27.76
N GLN A 67 -9.85 -3.89 -27.79
CA GLN A 67 -10.99 -2.99 -28.04
C GLN A 67 -12.04 -2.81 -26.92
N LEU A 68 -11.98 -3.49 -25.78
CA LEU A 68 -13.13 -3.50 -24.85
C LEU A 68 -12.84 -3.41 -23.34
N TYR A 69 -11.62 -3.05 -22.94
CA TYR A 69 -11.23 -3.17 -21.55
C TYR A 69 -11.18 -1.81 -20.83
N PRO A 70 -11.97 -1.62 -19.75
CA PRO A 70 -11.82 -0.45 -18.91
C PRO A 70 -10.36 -0.40 -18.38
N PRO A 71 -9.78 0.79 -18.22
CA PRO A 71 -8.45 0.94 -17.66
C PRO A 71 -8.33 0.19 -16.33
N GLU A 72 -7.25 -0.56 -16.14
CA GLU A 72 -7.01 -1.27 -14.88
C GLU A 72 -6.75 -0.28 -13.76
N ILE A 73 -7.54 -0.36 -12.68
CA ILE A 73 -7.44 0.55 -11.53
C ILE A 73 -6.89 -0.11 -10.26
N GLY A 74 -6.63 -1.42 -10.27
CA GLY A 74 -6.20 -2.11 -9.06
C GLY A 74 -4.79 -1.74 -8.60
N HIS A 75 -3.89 -1.29 -9.49
CA HIS A 75 -2.61 -0.68 -9.08
C HIS A 75 -2.80 0.55 -8.18
N HIS A 76 -3.82 1.37 -8.46
CA HIS A 76 -4.16 2.52 -7.61
C HIS A 76 -4.74 2.07 -6.27
N ALA A 77 -5.55 1.00 -6.25
CA ALA A 77 -5.99 0.40 -5.00
C ALA A 77 -4.77 -0.05 -4.18
N MET A 78 -3.88 -0.86 -4.76
CA MET A 78 -2.66 -1.32 -4.08
C MET A 78 -1.83 -0.17 -3.49
N MET A 79 -1.68 0.93 -4.23
CA MET A 79 -1.00 2.14 -3.74
C MET A 79 -1.71 2.79 -2.55
N LEU A 80 -3.03 2.97 -2.63
CA LEU A 80 -3.82 3.55 -1.54
C LEU A 80 -3.77 2.67 -0.28
N GLY A 81 -3.86 1.35 -0.46
CA GLY A 81 -3.69 0.38 0.62
C GLY A 81 -2.29 0.46 1.24
N ALA A 82 -1.25 0.53 0.41
CA ALA A 82 0.13 0.67 0.89
C ALA A 82 0.34 1.98 1.67
N LEU A 83 -0.19 3.10 1.17
CA LEU A 83 -0.13 4.39 1.86
C LEU A 83 -0.87 4.33 3.20
N ALA A 84 -2.04 3.71 3.25
CA ALA A 84 -2.80 3.56 4.48
C ALA A 84 -2.02 2.76 5.54
N ILE A 85 -1.43 1.63 5.14
CA ILE A 85 -0.59 0.81 6.03
C ILE A 85 0.64 1.60 6.49
N GLU A 86 1.33 2.30 5.58
CA GLU A 86 2.50 3.14 5.92
C GLU A 86 2.14 4.19 6.97
N VAL A 87 1.10 4.98 6.69
CA VAL A 87 0.65 6.08 7.56
C VAL A 87 0.21 5.53 8.91
N LEU A 88 -0.52 4.42 8.94
CA LEU A 88 -0.94 3.79 10.20
C LEU A 88 0.25 3.28 11.02
N LEU A 89 1.21 2.60 10.39
CA LEU A 89 2.43 2.14 11.06
C LEU A 89 3.25 3.30 11.62
N LYS A 90 3.33 4.42 10.88
CA LYS A 90 3.99 5.64 11.37
C LYS A 90 3.25 6.23 12.57
N GLY A 91 1.92 6.25 12.54
CA GLY A 91 1.08 6.62 13.68
C GLY A 91 1.34 5.73 14.90
N ILE A 92 1.37 4.40 14.73
CA ILE A 92 1.68 3.45 15.82
C ILE A 92 3.08 3.69 16.36
N ALA A 93 4.08 3.88 15.49
CA ALA A 93 5.45 4.19 15.92
C ALA A 93 5.51 5.50 16.71
N LEU A 94 4.72 6.51 16.36
CA LEU A 94 4.63 7.77 17.11
C LEU A 94 3.90 7.63 18.46
N SER A 95 3.08 6.59 18.65
CA SER A 95 2.51 6.27 19.96
C SER A 95 3.56 5.73 20.94
N GLU A 96 4.74 5.30 20.46
CA GLU A 96 5.84 4.90 21.33
C GLU A 96 6.57 6.13 21.91
N PRO A 97 6.61 6.32 23.25
CA PRO A 97 7.14 7.54 23.86
C PRO A 97 8.59 7.87 23.49
N SER A 98 9.42 6.84 23.28
CA SER A 98 10.82 7.00 22.89
C SER A 98 10.95 7.57 21.47
N ILE A 99 10.08 7.13 20.55
CA ILE A 99 10.03 7.61 19.16
C ILE A 99 9.47 9.03 19.12
N LEU A 100 8.36 9.29 19.83
CA LEU A 100 7.77 10.62 19.93
C LEU A 100 8.78 11.66 20.40
N LYS A 101 9.50 11.36 21.49
CA LYS A 101 10.53 12.24 22.04
C LYS A 101 11.68 12.46 21.05
N ALA A 102 12.07 11.43 20.31
CA ALA A 102 13.12 11.53 19.29
C ALA A 102 12.69 12.43 18.11
N VAL A 103 11.43 12.35 17.67
CA VAL A 103 10.89 13.24 16.63
C VAL A 103 10.82 14.68 17.13
N GLN A 104 10.30 14.92 18.33
CA GLN A 104 10.23 16.26 18.95
C GLN A 104 11.63 16.90 19.12
N SER A 105 12.64 16.10 19.43
CA SER A 105 14.03 16.55 19.54
C SER A 105 14.81 16.57 18.22
N LYS A 106 14.14 16.28 17.10
CA LYS A 106 14.72 16.28 15.74
C LYS A 106 15.90 15.32 15.58
N ASP A 107 15.84 14.14 16.22
CA ASP A 107 16.81 13.07 16.01
C ASP A 107 16.76 12.58 14.55
N LYS A 108 17.81 12.92 13.79
CA LYS A 108 17.93 12.60 12.36
C LYS A 108 17.88 11.11 12.06
N LYS A 109 18.37 10.25 12.98
CA LYS A 109 18.40 8.80 12.75
C LYS A 109 17.00 8.22 12.87
N ILE A 110 16.26 8.60 13.90
CA ILE A 110 14.88 8.13 14.11
C ILE A 110 13.95 8.69 13.04
N ILE A 111 14.04 10.00 12.76
CA ILE A 111 13.27 10.62 11.68
C ILE A 111 13.61 9.98 10.33
N GLY A 112 14.90 9.75 10.06
CA GLY A 112 15.34 9.12 8.82
C GLY A 112 14.70 7.74 8.60
N ARG A 113 14.58 6.92 9.66
CA ARG A 113 13.93 5.60 9.59
C ARG A 113 12.40 5.70 9.49
N LEU A 114 11.79 6.56 10.31
CA LEU A 114 10.33 6.71 10.36
C LEU A 114 9.76 7.33 9.07
N TRP A 115 10.54 8.12 8.32
CA TRP A 115 10.11 8.73 7.05
C TRP A 115 10.50 7.92 5.80
N THR A 116 10.97 6.68 5.97
CA THR A 116 11.17 5.77 4.83
C THR A 116 9.83 5.24 4.29
N HIS A 117 9.93 4.42 3.24
CA HIS A 117 8.86 3.55 2.76
C HIS A 117 9.06 2.09 3.20
N HIS A 118 9.99 1.81 4.12
CA HIS A 118 10.29 0.45 4.56
C HIS A 118 9.33 0.03 5.68
N LEU A 119 8.25 -0.64 5.30
CA LEU A 119 7.10 -0.89 6.19
C LEU A 119 7.48 -1.81 7.36
N LYS A 120 8.35 -2.79 7.12
CA LYS A 120 8.86 -3.67 8.18
C LYS A 120 9.64 -2.88 9.23
N ASP A 121 10.56 -2.01 8.80
CA ASP A 121 11.37 -1.21 9.70
C ASP A 121 10.51 -0.25 10.55
N ILE A 122 9.47 0.33 9.96
CA ILE A 122 8.52 1.20 10.67
C ILE A 122 7.71 0.39 11.69
N ALA A 123 7.24 -0.81 11.31
CA ALA A 123 6.53 -1.71 12.23
C ALA A 123 7.41 -2.10 13.43
N GLU A 124 8.68 -2.41 13.20
CA GLU A 124 9.65 -2.69 14.27
C GLU A 124 9.84 -1.49 15.21
N MET A 125 9.87 -0.27 14.66
CA MET A 125 9.96 0.95 15.48
C MET A 125 8.76 1.15 16.41
N GLY A 126 7.56 0.78 15.95
CA GLY A 126 6.34 0.79 16.75
C GLY A 126 6.12 -0.47 17.60
N GLY A 127 7.13 -1.35 17.70
CA GLY A 127 7.00 -2.60 18.46
C GLY A 127 5.93 -3.55 17.93
N VAL A 128 5.56 -3.45 16.65
CA VAL A 128 4.50 -4.27 16.04
C VAL A 128 5.13 -5.52 15.43
N PRO A 129 4.91 -6.72 16.01
CA PRO A 129 5.34 -7.94 15.36
C PRO A 129 4.50 -8.17 14.08
N LEU A 130 5.21 -8.47 12.99
CA LEU A 130 4.62 -8.92 11.73
C LEU A 130 4.88 -10.41 11.56
N SER A 131 3.86 -11.15 11.13
CA SER A 131 4.04 -12.53 10.67
C SER A 131 4.78 -12.56 9.33
N ILE A 132 5.33 -13.73 8.96
CA ILE A 132 6.08 -13.89 7.71
C ILE A 132 5.26 -13.48 6.47
N TRP A 133 3.96 -13.77 6.47
CA TRP A 133 3.03 -13.39 5.40
C TRP A 133 2.78 -11.89 5.33
N GLU A 134 2.77 -11.21 6.47
CA GLU A 134 2.60 -9.76 6.52
C GLU A 134 3.88 -9.04 6.14
N ILE A 135 5.05 -9.59 6.48
CA ILE A 135 6.33 -9.09 5.97
C ILE A 135 6.37 -9.21 4.45
N ALA A 136 6.02 -10.38 3.91
CA ALA A 136 5.94 -10.59 2.46
C ALA A 136 4.94 -9.63 1.78
N LEU A 137 3.77 -9.40 2.39
CA LEU A 137 2.82 -8.40 1.89
C LEU A 137 3.42 -6.99 1.92
N CYS A 138 4.02 -6.59 3.04
CA CYS A 138 4.67 -5.29 3.20
C CYS A 138 5.72 -5.06 2.11
N GLU A 139 6.64 -6.01 1.90
CA GLU A 139 7.66 -5.90 0.85
C GLU A 139 7.05 -5.70 -0.54
N ARG A 140 5.95 -6.38 -0.87
CA ARG A 140 5.23 -6.13 -2.13
C ARG A 140 4.62 -4.73 -2.18
N LEU A 141 4.00 -4.26 -1.09
CA LEU A 141 3.37 -2.94 -1.01
C LEU A 141 4.38 -1.80 -1.20
N GLU A 142 5.65 -1.97 -0.80
CA GLU A 142 6.71 -0.98 -1.00
C GLU A 142 6.92 -0.64 -2.49
N PHE A 143 6.72 -1.60 -3.41
CA PHE A 143 6.79 -1.32 -4.85
C PHE A 143 5.67 -0.37 -5.31
N PHE A 144 4.47 -0.52 -4.76
CA PHE A 144 3.33 0.34 -5.09
C PHE A 144 3.48 1.74 -4.51
N LEU A 145 4.11 1.88 -3.34
CA LEU A 145 4.51 3.18 -2.77
C LEU A 145 5.56 3.86 -3.65
N LEU A 146 6.56 3.11 -4.10
CA LEU A 146 7.71 3.67 -4.82
C LEU A 146 7.38 4.03 -6.26
N TRP A 147 6.66 3.21 -7.01
CA TRP A 147 6.37 3.50 -8.42
C TRP A 147 5.17 2.79 -9.02
N ALA A 148 4.89 1.54 -8.65
CA ALA A 148 3.96 0.68 -9.39
C ALA A 148 2.49 1.16 -9.34
N GLY A 149 2.15 2.01 -8.36
CA GLY A 149 0.85 2.68 -8.29
C GLY A 149 0.71 3.97 -9.10
N ARG A 150 1.83 4.51 -9.62
CA ARG A 150 1.91 5.86 -10.20
C ARG A 150 2.40 5.87 -11.65
N TYR A 151 3.28 4.93 -11.98
CA TYR A 151 3.97 4.87 -13.26
C TYR A 151 3.92 3.44 -13.80
N SER A 152 3.79 3.32 -15.12
CA SER A 152 3.79 2.02 -15.79
C SER A 152 5.15 1.32 -15.68
N THR A 153 6.24 2.08 -15.54
CA THR A 153 7.60 1.54 -15.41
C THR A 153 8.43 2.33 -14.38
N PRO A 154 9.37 1.66 -13.70
CA PRO A 154 10.31 2.33 -12.81
C PRO A 154 11.43 3.03 -13.58
N LYS A 155 12.18 3.89 -12.88
CA LYS A 155 13.34 4.61 -13.44
C LYS A 155 14.48 3.69 -13.94
N ASN A 156 14.55 2.44 -13.47
CA ASN A 156 15.54 1.46 -13.95
C ASN A 156 14.90 0.07 -14.05
N HIS A 157 15.42 -0.78 -14.94
CA HIS A 157 14.90 -2.13 -15.16
C HIS A 157 15.16 -3.08 -13.98
N GLN A 158 16.18 -2.83 -13.15
CA GLN A 158 16.50 -3.69 -12.00
C GLN A 158 15.33 -3.77 -11.02
N LYS A 159 14.55 -2.69 -10.90
CA LYS A 159 13.32 -2.63 -10.09
C LYS A 159 12.14 -3.44 -10.65
N MET A 160 12.30 -4.05 -11.83
CA MET A 160 11.31 -4.95 -12.44
C MET A 160 11.70 -6.42 -12.29
N ILE A 161 12.89 -6.73 -11.77
CA ILE A 161 13.36 -8.11 -11.61
C ILE A 161 12.55 -8.77 -10.47
N PRO A 162 11.97 -9.96 -10.70
CA PRO A 162 11.31 -10.73 -9.64
C PRO A 162 12.26 -11.00 -8.47
N PHE A 163 11.72 -11.04 -7.26
CA PHE A 163 12.50 -11.26 -6.04
C PHE A 163 11.84 -12.30 -5.15
N GLU A 164 12.67 -12.94 -4.33
CA GLU A 164 12.22 -13.91 -3.34
C GLU A 164 11.60 -13.19 -2.15
N LEU A 165 10.45 -13.69 -1.71
CA LEU A 165 9.75 -13.22 -0.52
C LEU A 165 10.16 -14.03 0.70
N PRO A 166 10.03 -13.48 1.93
CA PRO A 166 10.34 -14.19 3.16
C PRO A 166 9.55 -15.49 3.37
N ASP A 167 8.36 -15.60 2.78
CA ASP A 167 7.51 -16.80 2.82
C ASP A 167 7.96 -17.91 1.83
N GLY A 168 9.07 -17.70 1.12
CA GLY A 168 9.57 -18.59 0.07
C GLY A 168 8.88 -18.40 -1.29
N GLY A 169 7.93 -17.46 -1.40
CA GLY A 169 7.30 -17.09 -2.65
C GLY A 169 8.21 -16.24 -3.55
N VAL A 170 7.75 -15.99 -4.77
CA VAL A 170 8.40 -15.04 -5.68
C VAL A 170 7.41 -13.93 -6.00
N ALA A 171 7.82 -12.69 -5.80
CA ALA A 171 7.05 -11.52 -6.19
C ALA A 171 7.58 -10.94 -7.50
N ILE A 172 6.67 -10.72 -8.44
CA ILE A 172 6.95 -9.92 -9.64
C ILE A 172 6.56 -8.47 -9.31
N PRO A 173 7.50 -7.51 -9.36
CA PRO A 173 7.20 -6.11 -9.11
C PRO A 173 6.05 -5.63 -10.00
N ASN A 174 5.09 -4.88 -9.42
CA ASN A 174 3.84 -4.40 -10.05
C ASN A 174 2.71 -5.42 -10.25
N MET A 175 2.92 -6.70 -9.97
CA MET A 175 1.85 -7.68 -10.03
C MET A 175 1.12 -7.77 -8.69
N TYR A 176 -0.19 -7.93 -8.76
CA TYR A 176 -1.05 -8.15 -7.60
C TYR A 176 -2.20 -9.08 -8.00
N SER A 177 -2.94 -9.52 -7.00
CA SER A 177 -4.14 -10.33 -7.11
C SER A 177 -5.25 -9.73 -6.26
N SER A 178 -6.51 -10.08 -6.52
CA SER A 178 -7.62 -9.67 -5.63
C SER A 178 -7.44 -10.19 -4.20
N ALA A 179 -6.69 -11.27 -4.00
CA ALA A 179 -6.38 -11.78 -2.66
C ALA A 179 -5.52 -10.79 -1.85
N ASP A 180 -4.69 -9.97 -2.50
CA ASP A 180 -3.92 -8.92 -1.84
C ASP A 180 -4.84 -7.87 -1.20
N PHE A 181 -5.97 -7.55 -1.83
CA PHE A 181 -6.92 -6.61 -1.24
C PHE A 181 -7.47 -7.13 0.10
N GLY A 182 -7.80 -8.42 0.17
CA GLY A 182 -8.20 -9.06 1.42
C GLY A 182 -7.08 -9.03 2.48
N SER A 183 -5.83 -9.25 2.07
CA SER A 183 -4.67 -9.22 2.97
C SER A 183 -4.39 -7.83 3.51
N ILE A 184 -4.50 -6.78 2.69
CA ILE A 184 -4.38 -5.37 3.10
C ILE A 184 -5.44 -5.03 4.15
N ARG A 185 -6.71 -5.39 3.92
CA ARG A 185 -7.79 -5.15 4.89
C ARG A 185 -7.52 -5.82 6.23
N ARG A 186 -7.11 -7.11 6.21
CA ARG A 186 -6.78 -7.85 7.44
C ARG A 186 -5.63 -7.20 8.20
N LEU A 187 -4.56 -6.81 7.50
CA LEU A 187 -3.43 -6.13 8.12
C LEU A 187 -3.87 -4.79 8.71
N ALA A 188 -4.59 -3.95 7.96
CA ALA A 188 -5.07 -2.66 8.43
C ALA A 188 -5.94 -2.78 9.69
N ILE A 189 -6.90 -3.72 9.70
CA ILE A 189 -7.75 -4.00 10.86
C ILE A 189 -6.89 -4.40 12.08
N ARG A 190 -5.93 -5.32 11.90
CA ARG A 190 -5.04 -5.75 12.99
C ARG A 190 -4.19 -4.59 13.51
N LEU A 191 -3.58 -3.82 12.63
CA LEU A 191 -2.75 -2.67 13.00
C LEU A 191 -3.58 -1.63 13.77
N ARG A 192 -4.79 -1.32 13.28
CA ARG A 192 -5.68 -0.36 13.93
C ARG A 192 -6.08 -0.81 15.33
N ALA A 193 -6.34 -2.11 15.52
CA ALA A 193 -6.63 -2.67 16.83
C ALA A 193 -5.44 -2.59 17.82
N ASN A 194 -4.21 -2.46 17.33
CA ASN A 194 -3.01 -2.27 18.17
C ASN A 194 -2.67 -0.79 18.40
N PHE A 195 -3.35 0.14 17.73
CA PHE A 195 -3.15 1.56 17.93
C PHE A 195 -3.74 1.96 19.29
N ARG A 196 -2.89 2.47 20.19
CA ARG A 196 -3.29 2.97 21.51
C ARG A 196 -3.48 4.47 21.44
N GLU A 197 -4.66 4.93 21.85
CA GLU A 197 -4.97 6.35 22.05
C GLU A 197 -4.28 6.93 23.28
#